data_AF-A0A971FXM1-F1
#
_entry.id   AF-A0A971FXM1-F1
#
_cell.length_a   1.000
_cell.length_b   1.000
_cell.length_c   1.000
_cell.angle_alpha   90.00
_cell.angle_beta   90.00
_cell.angle_gamma   90.00
#
_symmetry.space_group_name_H-M   'P 1'
#
loop_
_entity.id
_entity.type
_entity.pdbx_description
1 polymer ?
#
loop_
_entity_poly.entity_id
_entity_poly.type
_entity_poly.pdbx_seq_one_letter_code
_entity_poly.pdbx_strand_id
1 'polypeptide(L)'
;MSAALDADPGPRAVAALAAAEEMVAAGRVLDAVEALHEANGVERDAAIEIRLAELRYRAFSEVPEASRHATWPVRVDAAAADPTGPDDAAGAPGLARVAPADLDADSVRRGILTRGAVHVPGLIDAATVDTLVEGIEHVLAVREANQDTPHKTLSSWFRGLPLPREEAIALARPWIAGDGGVLACDSPRLLDLVLRTYERVGLRRVVEDYLGERPVLSANKATLRRARLEGKSDWHQDGAFMGTGIRALNVWVALTDCGV
;
A
#
# COMPACT_ATOMS: atom_id res chain seq x y z
N MET A 1 -8.44 -3.99 -25.51
CA MET A 1 -9.40 -4.70 -24.63
C MET A 1 -10.36 -3.67 -24.08
N SER A 2 -11.67 -3.82 -24.30
CA SER A 2 -12.66 -2.96 -23.65
C SER A 2 -12.49 -3.10 -22.14
N ALA A 3 -12.39 -1.99 -21.40
CA ALA A 3 -12.46 -2.04 -19.94
C ALA A 3 -13.82 -2.66 -19.59
N ALA A 4 -13.83 -3.92 -19.14
CA ALA A 4 -15.06 -4.56 -18.74
C ALA A 4 -15.68 -3.73 -17.63
N LEU A 5 -16.93 -3.29 -17.83
CA LEU A 5 -17.71 -2.67 -16.77
C LEU A 5 -17.82 -3.67 -15.63
N ASP A 6 -17.80 -3.17 -14.39
CA ASP A 6 -18.02 -4.01 -13.23
C ASP A 6 -19.40 -4.68 -13.33
N ALA A 7 -19.48 -5.96 -12.94
CA ALA A 7 -20.76 -6.63 -12.82
C ALA A 7 -21.58 -6.03 -11.67
N ASP A 8 -22.90 -6.14 -11.75
CA ASP A 8 -23.79 -5.82 -10.63
C ASP A 8 -23.45 -6.70 -9.42
N PRO A 9 -23.55 -6.17 -8.19
CA PRO A 9 -23.16 -6.89 -6.99
C PRO A 9 -24.02 -8.14 -6.78
N GLY A 10 -23.38 -9.23 -6.41
CA GLY A 10 -24.07 -10.48 -6.07
C GLY A 10 -24.90 -10.34 -4.78
N PRO A 11 -25.85 -11.26 -4.50
CA PRO A 11 -26.70 -11.19 -3.31
C PRO A 11 -25.91 -11.12 -1.98
N ARG A 12 -24.77 -11.82 -1.90
CA ARG A 12 -23.86 -11.75 -0.75
C ARG A 12 -23.22 -10.38 -0.61
N ALA A 13 -22.77 -9.79 -1.72
CA ALA A 13 -22.16 -8.48 -1.71
C ALA A 13 -23.17 -7.40 -1.31
N VAL A 14 -24.41 -7.49 -1.80
CA VAL A 14 -25.52 -6.63 -1.37
C VAL A 14 -25.74 -6.72 0.15
N ALA A 15 -25.79 -7.93 0.71
CA ALA A 15 -25.96 -8.11 2.14
C ALA A 15 -24.78 -7.56 2.96
N ALA A 16 -23.54 -7.79 2.52
CA ALA A 16 -22.34 -7.27 3.18
C ALA A 16 -22.29 -5.75 3.15
N LEU A 17 -22.62 -5.13 2.01
CA LEU A 17 -22.73 -3.68 1.87
C LEU A 17 -23.79 -3.10 2.79
N ALA A 18 -24.98 -3.71 2.85
CA ALA A 18 -26.03 -3.26 3.76
C ALA A 18 -25.59 -3.29 5.24
N ALA A 19 -24.98 -4.39 5.68
CA ALA A 19 -24.44 -4.51 7.04
C ALA A 19 -23.34 -3.47 7.31
N ALA A 20 -22.47 -3.20 6.34
CA ALA A 20 -21.43 -2.18 6.47
C ALA A 20 -22.04 -0.77 6.60
N GLU A 21 -23.10 -0.44 5.86
CA GLU A 21 -23.79 0.85 6.01
C GLU A 21 -24.44 1.00 7.39
N GLU A 22 -24.99 -0.07 7.97
CA GLU A 22 -25.50 -0.05 9.34
C GLU A 22 -24.39 0.23 10.37
N MET A 23 -23.19 -0.35 10.18
CA MET A 23 -22.02 -0.09 11.02
C MET A 23 -21.55 1.36 10.89
N VAL A 24 -21.49 1.89 9.66
CA VAL A 24 -21.13 3.29 9.40
C VAL A 24 -22.14 4.24 10.04
N ALA A 25 -23.45 3.97 9.91
CA ALA A 25 -24.49 4.77 10.54
C ALA A 25 -24.40 4.77 12.08
N ALA A 26 -23.86 3.70 12.67
CA ALA A 26 -23.60 3.58 14.10
C ALA A 26 -22.24 4.18 14.53
N GLY A 27 -21.48 4.82 13.64
CA GLY A 27 -20.15 5.38 13.95
C GLY A 27 -19.06 4.33 14.14
N ARG A 28 -19.22 3.15 13.52
CA ARG A 28 -18.28 2.02 13.58
C ARG A 28 -17.63 1.80 12.21
N VAL A 29 -16.92 2.80 11.69
CA VAL A 29 -16.38 2.74 10.32
C VAL A 29 -15.25 1.72 10.23
N LEU A 30 -14.42 1.59 11.26
CA LEU A 30 -13.39 0.54 11.31
C LEU A 30 -13.99 -0.88 11.23
N ASP A 31 -15.08 -1.15 11.96
CA ASP A 31 -15.78 -2.45 11.90
C ASP A 31 -16.33 -2.72 10.50
N ALA A 32 -16.85 -1.68 9.83
CA ALA A 32 -17.35 -1.78 8.46
C ALA A 32 -16.23 -2.14 7.46
N VAL A 33 -15.03 -1.57 7.64
CA VAL A 33 -13.85 -1.91 6.83
C VAL A 33 -13.48 -3.38 7.01
N GLU A 34 -13.41 -3.88 8.26
CA GLU A 34 -13.08 -5.29 8.52
C GLU A 34 -14.13 -6.24 7.93
N ALA A 35 -15.43 -5.94 8.11
CA ALA A 35 -16.52 -6.77 7.61
C ALA A 35 -16.52 -6.88 6.07
N LEU A 36 -16.32 -5.75 5.38
CA LEU A 36 -16.23 -5.75 3.92
C LEU A 36 -14.93 -6.41 3.43
N HIS A 37 -13.83 -6.27 4.17
CA HIS A 37 -12.56 -6.90 3.84
C HIS A 37 -12.65 -8.43 3.97
N GLU A 38 -13.35 -8.93 4.98
CA GLU A 38 -13.63 -10.37 5.10
C GLU A 38 -14.54 -10.85 3.96
N ALA A 39 -15.66 -10.15 3.71
CA ALA A 39 -16.62 -10.51 2.68
C ALA A 39 -15.98 -10.59 1.27
N ASN A 40 -15.17 -9.59 0.91
CA ASN A 40 -14.47 -9.55 -0.38
C ASN A 40 -13.37 -10.63 -0.51
N GLY A 41 -12.93 -11.20 0.62
CA GLY A 41 -11.98 -12.32 0.64
C GLY A 41 -12.62 -13.66 0.30
N VAL A 42 -13.91 -13.82 0.57
CA VAL A 42 -14.68 -15.02 0.23
C VAL A 42 -15.07 -15.00 -1.24
N GLU A 43 -15.59 -13.86 -1.70
CA GLU A 43 -16.06 -13.67 -3.08
C GLU A 43 -15.78 -12.23 -3.49
N ARG A 44 -14.86 -12.05 -4.44
CA ARG A 44 -14.48 -10.71 -4.90
C ARG A 44 -15.64 -10.04 -5.61
N ASP A 45 -15.94 -8.82 -5.21
CA ASP A 45 -17.01 -8.01 -5.76
C ASP A 45 -16.56 -6.55 -5.92
N ALA A 46 -16.78 -6.01 -7.12
CA ALA A 46 -16.34 -4.67 -7.46
C ALA A 46 -17.01 -3.58 -6.59
N ALA A 47 -18.27 -3.76 -6.21
CA ALA A 47 -18.97 -2.79 -5.38
C ALA A 47 -18.38 -2.77 -3.96
N ILE A 48 -17.99 -3.94 -3.43
CA ILE A 48 -17.28 -4.01 -2.15
C ILE A 48 -15.90 -3.36 -2.27
N GLU A 49 -15.12 -3.67 -3.31
CA GLU A 49 -13.79 -3.09 -3.53
C GLU A 49 -13.84 -1.55 -3.53
N ILE A 50 -14.78 -0.98 -4.29
CA ILE A 50 -15.01 0.46 -4.36
C ILE A 50 -15.35 1.02 -2.97
N ARG A 51 -16.30 0.39 -2.27
CA ARG A 51 -16.72 0.87 -0.95
C ARG A 51 -15.62 0.75 0.09
N LEU A 52 -14.81 -0.30 0.04
CA LEU A 52 -13.64 -0.49 0.90
C LEU A 52 -12.63 0.66 0.74
N ALA A 53 -12.33 1.08 -0.49
CA ALA A 53 -11.40 2.19 -0.71
C ALA A 53 -11.90 3.49 -0.06
N GLU A 54 -13.20 3.80 -0.19
CA GLU A 54 -13.82 4.96 0.45
C GLU A 54 -13.80 4.87 1.98
N LEU A 55 -14.21 3.73 2.54
CA LEU A 55 -14.28 3.55 3.98
C LEU A 55 -12.89 3.55 4.62
N ARG A 56 -11.88 2.96 3.98
CA ARG A 56 -10.48 3.02 4.45
C ARG A 56 -9.97 4.46 4.55
N TYR A 57 -10.33 5.31 3.59
CA TYR A 57 -9.99 6.73 3.65
C TYR A 57 -10.70 7.42 4.82
N ARG A 58 -12.01 7.23 4.98
CA ARG A 58 -12.80 7.83 6.06
C ARG A 58 -12.40 7.35 7.44
N ALA A 59 -12.07 6.07 7.57
CA ALA A 59 -11.73 5.43 8.84
C ALA A 59 -10.47 6.02 9.49
N PHE A 60 -9.64 6.76 8.74
CA PHE A 60 -8.44 7.39 9.30
C PHE A 60 -8.73 8.23 10.54
N SER A 61 -9.84 8.98 10.56
CA SER A 61 -10.22 9.81 11.71
C SER A 61 -10.64 9.02 12.95
N GLU A 62 -10.92 7.72 12.81
CA GLU A 62 -11.27 6.81 13.90
C GLU A 62 -10.07 5.99 14.39
N VAL A 63 -8.91 6.08 13.71
CA VAL A 63 -7.72 5.36 14.14
C VAL A 63 -7.19 6.00 15.43
N PRO A 64 -7.07 5.24 16.53
CA PRO A 64 -6.57 5.79 17.79
C PRO A 64 -5.10 6.23 17.66
N GLU A 65 -4.80 7.46 18.10
CA GLU A 65 -3.44 7.96 18.25
C GLU A 65 -2.78 7.35 19.50
N ALA A 66 -2.48 6.05 19.45
CA ALA A 66 -1.95 5.31 20.59
C ALA A 66 -0.86 4.32 20.16
N SER A 67 0.37 4.83 20.06
CA SER A 67 1.55 3.96 19.95
C SER A 67 1.83 3.25 21.28
N ARG A 68 2.00 1.93 21.22
CA ARG A 68 2.47 1.09 22.34
C ARG A 68 3.94 1.32 22.72
N HIS A 69 4.72 2.00 21.89
CA HIS A 69 6.12 2.32 22.17
C HIS A 69 6.24 3.64 22.93
N ALA A 70 6.77 3.57 24.16
CA ALA A 70 6.98 4.73 25.03
C ALA A 70 8.08 5.69 24.52
N THR A 71 9.04 5.18 23.75
CA THR A 71 10.15 5.95 23.18
C THR A 71 10.39 5.59 21.73
N TRP A 72 10.84 6.56 20.94
CA TRP A 72 11.21 6.38 19.54
C TRP A 72 12.60 6.99 19.25
N PRO A 73 13.46 6.33 18.45
CA PRO A 73 13.31 4.98 17.93
C PRO A 73 13.39 3.93 19.05
N VAL A 74 12.71 2.79 18.85
CA VAL A 74 12.81 1.64 19.76
C VAL A 74 14.22 1.07 19.65
N ARG A 75 14.92 0.97 20.79
CA ARG A 75 16.27 0.40 20.83
C ARG A 75 16.20 -1.12 20.69
N VAL A 76 17.12 -1.67 19.91
CA VAL A 76 17.36 -3.11 19.77
C VAL A 76 18.83 -3.36 20.09
N ASP A 77 19.13 -4.51 20.71
CA ASP A 77 20.50 -4.86 21.05
C ASP A 77 21.33 -5.06 19.79
N ALA A 78 22.25 -4.13 19.52
CA ALA A 78 23.16 -4.15 18.37
C ALA A 78 24.17 -5.31 18.41
N ALA A 79 24.27 -6.02 19.55
CA ALA A 79 25.11 -7.20 19.71
C ALA A 79 24.48 -8.49 19.15
N ALA A 80 23.17 -8.48 18.86
CA ALA A 80 22.54 -9.54 18.08
C ALA A 80 23.06 -9.45 16.63
N ALA A 81 23.46 -10.58 16.05
CA ALA A 81 24.18 -10.68 14.78
C ALA A 81 23.74 -9.62 13.74
N ASP A 82 24.74 -8.88 13.22
CA ASP A 82 24.54 -7.93 12.12
C ASP A 82 23.89 -8.68 10.94
N PRO A 83 22.70 -8.27 10.46
CA PRO A 83 22.12 -8.89 9.27
C PRO A 83 23.09 -8.73 8.09
N THR A 84 23.78 -9.80 7.75
CA THR A 84 24.82 -9.79 6.72
C THR A 84 24.19 -9.69 5.33
N GLY A 85 24.37 -8.54 4.68
CA GLY A 85 24.30 -8.43 3.22
C GLY A 85 25.72 -8.49 2.64
N PRO A 86 25.92 -8.95 1.38
CA PRO A 86 27.22 -8.82 0.74
C PRO A 86 27.56 -7.33 0.62
N ASP A 87 28.82 -6.99 0.91
CA ASP A 87 29.36 -5.66 0.60
C ASP A 87 29.25 -5.40 -0.91
N ASP A 88 29.11 -4.13 -1.28
CA ASP A 88 29.18 -3.75 -2.68
C ASP A 88 30.59 -3.97 -3.25
N ALA A 89 30.74 -3.81 -4.57
CA ALA A 89 32.02 -3.97 -5.24
C ALA A 89 33.12 -3.00 -4.74
N ALA A 90 32.76 -1.95 -4.01
CA ALA A 90 33.66 -0.97 -3.41
C ALA A 90 33.97 -1.26 -1.93
N GLY A 91 33.42 -2.34 -1.36
CA GLY A 91 33.58 -2.71 0.04
C GLY A 91 32.70 -1.90 1.01
N ALA A 92 31.71 -1.16 0.50
CA ALA A 92 30.72 -0.51 1.34
C ALA A 92 29.66 -1.53 1.77
N PRO A 93 29.15 -1.46 3.00
CA PRO A 93 28.21 -2.47 3.46
C PRO A 93 26.91 -2.44 2.68
N GLY A 94 26.52 -3.60 2.14
CA GLY A 94 25.26 -3.75 1.44
C GLY A 94 24.05 -3.63 2.37
N LEU A 95 22.86 -3.63 1.77
CA LEU A 95 21.60 -3.66 2.52
C LEU A 95 21.54 -4.88 3.45
N ALA A 96 21.01 -4.68 4.67
CA ALA A 96 20.70 -5.77 5.58
C ALA A 96 19.75 -6.75 4.88
N ARG A 97 20.15 -8.02 4.73
CA ARG A 97 19.29 -9.05 4.14
C ARG A 97 18.65 -9.90 5.23
N VAL A 98 17.34 -10.11 5.12
CA VAL A 98 16.54 -10.90 6.06
C VAL A 98 15.73 -11.91 5.25
N ALA A 99 15.75 -13.19 5.65
CA ALA A 99 14.90 -14.18 5.00
C ALA A 99 13.42 -13.94 5.37
N PRO A 100 12.45 -14.29 4.52
CA PRO A 100 11.03 -14.07 4.83
C PRO A 100 10.58 -14.67 6.17
N ALA A 101 11.13 -15.82 6.56
CA ALA A 101 10.83 -16.48 7.83
C ALA A 101 11.36 -15.74 9.08
N ASP A 102 12.38 -14.90 8.91
CA ASP A 102 13.03 -14.13 9.98
C ASP A 102 12.58 -12.65 9.96
N LEU A 103 11.58 -12.31 9.13
CA LEU A 103 11.07 -10.95 9.02
C LEU A 103 10.16 -10.64 10.23
N ASP A 104 10.63 -9.76 11.10
CA ASP A 104 9.91 -9.24 12.24
C ASP A 104 10.26 -7.76 12.47
N ALA A 105 9.59 -7.12 13.42
CA ALA A 105 9.83 -5.70 13.72
C ALA A 105 11.25 -5.42 14.21
N ASP A 106 11.90 -6.38 14.88
CA ASP A 106 13.24 -6.19 15.42
C ASP A 106 14.32 -6.37 14.35
N SER A 107 14.13 -7.27 13.38
CA SER A 107 14.99 -7.39 12.21
C SER A 107 14.90 -6.15 11.31
N VAL A 108 13.69 -5.56 11.16
CA VAL A 108 13.50 -4.26 10.52
C VAL A 108 14.22 -3.15 11.28
N ARG A 109 14.05 -3.03 12.60
CA ARG A 109 14.75 -2.03 13.43
C ARG A 109 16.26 -2.16 13.32
N ARG A 110 16.80 -3.37 13.47
CA ARG A 110 18.23 -3.64 13.37
C ARG A 110 18.76 -3.17 12.03
N GLY A 111 18.18 -3.63 10.92
CA GLY A 111 18.67 -3.27 9.59
C GLY A 111 18.52 -1.78 9.24
N ILE A 112 17.45 -1.11 9.68
CA ILE A 112 17.33 0.34 9.49
C ILE A 112 18.39 1.10 10.30
N LEU A 113 18.58 0.74 11.58
CA LEU A 113 19.52 1.44 12.45
C LEU A 113 20.99 1.18 12.08
N THR A 114 21.32 0.03 11.49
CA THR A 114 22.70 -0.32 11.13
C THR A 114 23.04 -0.09 9.65
N ARG A 115 22.08 -0.27 8.73
CA ARG A 115 22.28 -0.23 7.27
C ARG A 115 21.34 0.72 6.53
N GLY A 116 20.44 1.42 7.23
CA GLY A 116 19.47 2.36 6.64
C GLY A 116 18.23 1.70 6.01
N ALA A 117 18.26 0.41 5.68
CA ALA A 117 17.13 -0.34 5.14
C ALA A 117 17.32 -1.86 5.27
N VAL A 118 16.23 -2.61 5.04
CA VAL A 118 16.21 -4.09 4.98
C VAL A 118 15.72 -4.55 3.61
N HIS A 119 16.40 -5.55 3.06
CA HIS A 119 15.99 -6.27 1.86
C HIS A 119 15.53 -7.68 2.22
N VAL A 120 14.30 -8.02 1.82
CA VAL A 120 13.67 -9.32 2.07
C VAL A 120 13.43 -10.04 0.74
N PRO A 121 14.41 -10.79 0.22
CA PRO A 121 14.26 -11.47 -1.07
C PRO A 121 13.18 -12.56 -0.98
N GLY A 122 12.35 -12.65 -2.02
CA GLY A 122 11.34 -13.72 -2.14
C GLY A 122 10.20 -13.65 -1.11
N LEU A 123 9.93 -12.47 -0.54
CA LEU A 123 8.79 -12.29 0.39
C LEU A 123 7.44 -12.55 -0.28
N ILE A 124 7.30 -12.20 -1.56
CA ILE A 124 6.10 -12.39 -2.37
C ILE A 124 6.39 -13.46 -3.42
N ASP A 125 5.51 -14.46 -3.53
CA ASP A 125 5.65 -15.54 -4.52
C ASP A 125 5.45 -15.06 -5.96
N ALA A 126 6.06 -15.76 -6.92
CA ALA A 126 6.06 -15.38 -8.34
C ALA A 126 4.65 -15.24 -8.93
N ALA A 127 3.72 -16.14 -8.60
CA ALA A 127 2.35 -16.08 -9.11
C ALA A 127 1.60 -14.81 -8.64
N THR A 128 1.89 -14.37 -7.42
CA THR A 128 1.37 -13.12 -6.87
C THR A 128 2.03 -11.91 -7.53
N VAL A 129 3.34 -11.97 -7.78
CA VAL A 129 4.05 -10.94 -8.55
C VAL A 129 3.41 -10.79 -9.93
N ASP A 130 3.19 -11.88 -10.66
CA ASP A 130 2.56 -11.86 -11.98
C ASP A 130 1.16 -11.21 -11.92
N THR A 131 0.35 -11.60 -10.94
CA THR A 131 -0.99 -11.03 -10.73
C THR A 131 -0.94 -9.52 -10.48
N LEU A 132 0.02 -9.06 -9.66
CA LEU A 132 0.21 -7.64 -9.38
C LEU A 132 0.69 -6.88 -10.61
N VAL A 133 1.63 -7.44 -11.38
CA VAL A 133 2.11 -6.84 -12.63
C VAL A 133 0.97 -6.69 -13.63
N GLU A 134 0.23 -7.77 -13.90
CA GLU A 134 -0.94 -7.73 -14.81
C GLU A 134 -1.98 -6.71 -14.35
N GLY A 135 -2.25 -6.65 -13.04
CA GLY A 135 -3.15 -5.67 -12.46
C GLY A 135 -2.67 -4.24 -12.68
N ILE A 136 -1.40 -3.94 -12.42
CA ILE A 136 -0.82 -2.62 -12.63
C ILE A 136 -0.91 -2.23 -14.10
N GLU A 137 -0.51 -3.11 -15.02
CA GLU A 137 -0.60 -2.88 -16.46
C GLU A 137 -2.03 -2.57 -16.90
N HIS A 138 -3.01 -3.32 -16.37
CA HIS A 138 -4.42 -3.07 -16.65
C HIS A 138 -4.86 -1.67 -16.19
N VAL A 139 -4.53 -1.27 -14.97
CA VAL A 139 -4.91 0.06 -14.44
C VAL A 139 -4.25 1.18 -15.23
N LEU A 140 -2.97 1.03 -15.59
CA LEU A 140 -2.24 2.00 -16.40
C LEU A 140 -2.90 2.16 -17.78
N ALA A 141 -3.31 1.06 -18.42
CA ALA A 141 -4.01 1.08 -19.69
C ALA A 141 -5.41 1.72 -19.60
N VAL A 142 -6.18 1.43 -18.53
CA VAL A 142 -7.49 2.07 -18.30
C VAL A 142 -7.32 3.56 -18.05
N ARG A 143 -6.30 3.98 -17.27
CA ARG A 143 -5.98 5.39 -17.04
C ARG A 143 -5.67 6.10 -18.36
N GLU A 144 -4.80 5.52 -19.19
CA GLU A 144 -4.42 6.07 -20.50
C GLU A 144 -5.63 6.20 -21.42
N ALA A 145 -6.44 5.15 -21.57
CA ALA A 145 -7.69 5.20 -22.33
C ALA A 145 -8.66 6.27 -21.79
N ASN A 146 -8.59 6.55 -20.49
CA ASN A 146 -9.38 7.57 -19.83
C ASN A 146 -8.82 8.99 -19.98
N GLN A 147 -7.60 9.24 -20.50
CA GLN A 147 -7.02 10.60 -20.51
C GLN A 147 -7.85 11.57 -21.34
N ASP A 148 -8.17 11.23 -22.59
CA ASP A 148 -8.77 12.15 -23.55
C ASP A 148 -10.27 11.92 -23.80
N THR A 149 -10.88 10.95 -23.14
CA THR A 149 -12.33 10.72 -23.27
C THR A 149 -13.14 11.74 -22.43
N PRO A 150 -14.22 12.34 -22.99
CA PRO A 150 -15.16 13.16 -22.23
C PRO A 150 -15.91 12.38 -21.15
N HIS A 151 -16.15 11.08 -21.39
CA HIS A 151 -16.83 10.18 -20.48
C HIS A 151 -15.83 9.16 -19.96
N LYS A 152 -15.35 9.36 -18.73
CA LYS A 152 -14.43 8.44 -18.08
C LYS A 152 -15.12 7.10 -17.82
N THR A 153 -14.47 6.01 -18.18
CA THR A 153 -14.91 4.66 -17.79
C THR A 153 -14.46 4.44 -16.36
N LEU A 154 -15.42 4.36 -15.43
CA LEU A 154 -15.15 4.15 -14.02
C LEU A 154 -15.48 2.71 -13.63
N SER A 155 -14.52 2.02 -13.05
CA SER A 155 -14.68 0.68 -12.50
C SER A 155 -13.82 0.50 -11.27
N SER A 156 -13.93 -0.64 -10.60
CA SER A 156 -13.05 -1.07 -9.49
C SER A 156 -11.56 -1.05 -9.87
N TRP A 157 -11.23 -1.11 -11.16
CA TRP A 157 -9.86 -0.97 -11.66
C TRP A 157 -9.37 0.47 -11.72
N PHE A 158 -10.23 1.43 -12.02
CA PHE A 158 -9.84 2.84 -12.09
C PHE A 158 -11.01 3.74 -11.68
N ARG A 159 -11.02 4.11 -10.40
CA ARG A 159 -12.00 4.99 -9.78
C ARG A 159 -11.35 5.70 -8.61
N GLY A 160 -11.13 7.01 -8.77
CA GLY A 160 -10.59 7.83 -7.70
C GLY A 160 -11.56 7.99 -6.53
N LEU A 161 -10.99 8.20 -5.34
CA LEU A 161 -11.76 8.53 -4.14
C LEU A 161 -12.66 9.77 -4.38
N PRO A 162 -13.93 9.76 -3.96
CA PRO A 162 -14.85 10.87 -4.10
C PRO A 162 -14.58 11.95 -3.03
N LEU A 163 -13.47 12.67 -3.18
CA LEU A 163 -13.01 13.67 -2.22
C LEU A 163 -13.48 15.08 -2.56
N PRO A 164 -13.60 15.98 -1.55
CA PRO A 164 -13.66 17.41 -1.77
C PRO A 164 -12.52 17.91 -2.66
N ARG A 165 -12.74 19.01 -3.38
CA ARG A 165 -11.79 19.53 -4.39
C ARG A 165 -10.39 19.78 -3.83
N GLU A 166 -10.29 20.33 -2.62
CA GLU A 166 -9.00 20.66 -1.99
C GLU A 166 -8.19 19.39 -1.69
N GLU A 167 -8.81 18.40 -1.04
CA GLU A 167 -8.21 17.09 -0.77
C GLU A 167 -7.83 16.37 -2.08
N ALA A 168 -8.69 16.44 -3.10
CA ALA A 168 -8.42 15.83 -4.40
C ALA A 168 -7.19 16.46 -5.10
N ILE A 169 -6.94 17.76 -4.92
CA ILE A 169 -5.75 18.44 -5.44
C ILE A 169 -4.49 17.96 -4.70
N ALA A 170 -4.58 17.79 -3.37
CA ALA A 170 -3.46 17.34 -2.53
C ALA A 170 -2.95 15.93 -2.84
N LEU A 171 -3.73 15.13 -3.60
CA LEU A 171 -3.31 13.81 -4.08
C LEU A 171 -2.26 13.87 -5.21
N ALA A 172 -2.03 15.03 -5.83
CA ALA A 172 -0.99 15.22 -6.85
C ALA A 172 -1.04 14.21 -8.03
N ARG A 173 -2.23 13.73 -8.40
CA ARG A 173 -2.44 12.75 -9.49
C ARG A 173 -1.73 13.09 -10.80
N PRO A 174 -1.69 14.35 -11.29
CA PRO A 174 -0.97 14.68 -12.52
C PRO A 174 0.54 14.40 -12.42
N TRP A 175 1.15 14.63 -11.25
CA TRP A 175 2.56 14.35 -11.02
C TRP A 175 2.82 12.84 -11.04
N ILE A 176 1.97 12.07 -10.36
CA ILE A 176 2.05 10.60 -10.30
C ILE A 176 1.89 9.98 -11.69
N ALA A 177 0.89 10.43 -12.46
CA ALA A 177 0.70 10.03 -13.84
C ALA A 177 1.91 10.43 -14.72
N GLY A 178 2.44 11.64 -14.49
CA GLY A 178 3.63 12.16 -15.12
C GLY A 178 4.91 11.37 -14.83
N ASP A 179 4.95 10.57 -13.75
CA ASP A 179 6.03 9.64 -13.40
C ASP A 179 5.74 8.19 -13.84
N GLY A 180 4.70 7.97 -14.64
CA GLY A 180 4.32 6.64 -15.14
C GLY A 180 3.52 5.79 -14.13
N GLY A 181 2.97 6.40 -13.09
CA GLY A 181 2.26 5.71 -12.01
C GLY A 181 0.81 6.14 -11.80
N VAL A 182 0.10 5.38 -10.98
CA VAL A 182 -1.23 5.69 -10.48
C VAL A 182 -1.20 5.60 -8.95
N LEU A 183 -2.05 6.36 -8.27
CA LEU A 183 -2.21 6.19 -6.82
C LEU A 183 -2.92 4.87 -6.55
N ALA A 184 -2.50 4.13 -5.54
CA ALA A 184 -3.15 2.88 -5.17
C ALA A 184 -4.64 3.11 -4.85
N CYS A 185 -4.98 4.23 -4.20
CA CYS A 185 -6.38 4.59 -3.90
C CYS A 185 -7.26 4.89 -5.12
N ASP A 186 -6.67 5.05 -6.31
CA ASP A 186 -7.43 5.22 -7.55
C ASP A 186 -7.73 3.89 -8.25
N SER A 187 -7.26 2.77 -7.69
CA SER A 187 -7.65 1.42 -8.10
C SER A 187 -8.14 0.62 -6.90
N PRO A 188 -9.44 0.72 -6.55
CA PRO A 188 -10.01 0.01 -5.41
C PRO A 188 -9.68 -1.49 -5.38
N ARG A 189 -9.76 -2.16 -6.53
CA ARG A 189 -9.42 -3.58 -6.70
C ARG A 189 -7.96 -3.87 -6.39
N LEU A 190 -7.06 -3.09 -6.98
CA LEU A 190 -5.63 -3.36 -6.87
C LEU A 190 -5.10 -2.95 -5.48
N LEU A 191 -5.67 -1.91 -4.87
CA LEU A 191 -5.43 -1.58 -3.46
C LEU A 191 -5.81 -2.75 -2.55
N ASP A 192 -6.98 -3.37 -2.76
CA ASP A 192 -7.39 -4.53 -1.96
C ASP A 192 -6.44 -5.72 -2.15
N LEU A 193 -6.04 -6.01 -3.38
CA LEU A 193 -5.08 -7.06 -3.69
C LEU A 193 -3.71 -6.81 -3.01
N VAL A 194 -3.20 -5.58 -3.04
CA VAL A 194 -1.94 -5.20 -2.37
C VAL A 194 -2.06 -5.41 -0.86
N LEU A 195 -3.13 -4.91 -0.23
CA LEU A 195 -3.34 -5.01 1.21
C LEU A 195 -3.49 -6.48 1.67
N ARG A 196 -4.23 -7.30 0.92
CA ARG A 196 -4.30 -8.75 1.19
C ARG A 196 -2.96 -9.44 1.02
N THR A 197 -2.17 -9.03 0.03
CA THR A 197 -0.82 -9.58 -0.14
C THR A 197 0.04 -9.26 1.08
N TYR A 198 -0.01 -8.04 1.58
CA TYR A 198 0.70 -7.64 2.80
C TYR A 198 0.22 -8.37 4.05
N GLU A 199 -1.07 -8.69 4.16
CA GLU A 199 -1.57 -9.53 5.24
C GLU A 199 -1.09 -10.97 5.14
N ARG A 200 -1.19 -11.58 3.95
CA ARG A 200 -0.81 -12.98 3.72
C ARG A 200 0.68 -13.24 4.00
N VAL A 201 1.54 -12.29 3.65
CA VAL A 201 2.99 -12.40 3.91
C VAL A 201 3.39 -11.87 5.31
N GLY A 202 2.41 -11.52 6.16
CA GLY A 202 2.65 -11.04 7.52
C GLY A 202 3.15 -9.60 7.64
N LEU A 203 3.34 -8.89 6.52
CA LEU A 203 3.89 -7.55 6.50
C LEU A 203 3.04 -6.55 7.28
N ARG A 204 1.70 -6.63 7.23
CA ARG A 204 0.82 -5.75 8.04
C ARG A 204 1.21 -5.80 9.52
N ARG A 205 1.39 -7.02 10.05
CA ARG A 205 1.78 -7.25 11.45
C ARG A 205 3.18 -6.73 11.73
N VAL A 206 4.14 -6.98 10.84
CA VAL A 206 5.52 -6.49 10.99
C VAL A 206 5.56 -4.96 11.07
N VAL A 207 4.82 -4.27 10.21
CA VAL A 207 4.75 -2.80 10.20
C VAL A 207 4.02 -2.27 11.44
N GLU A 208 2.90 -2.87 11.82
CA GLU A 208 2.20 -2.56 13.07
C GLU A 208 3.12 -2.74 14.27
N ASP A 209 3.91 -3.81 14.28
CA ASP A 209 4.83 -4.10 15.35
C ASP A 209 6.02 -3.14 15.40
N TYR A 210 6.49 -2.72 14.23
CA TYR A 210 7.53 -1.71 14.06
C TYR A 210 7.07 -0.34 14.58
N LEU A 211 5.95 0.18 14.07
CA LEU A 211 5.41 1.51 14.40
C LEU A 211 4.84 1.58 15.82
N GLY A 212 4.31 0.46 16.31
CA GLY A 212 3.67 0.33 17.61
C GLY A 212 2.19 0.69 17.61
N GLU A 213 1.58 0.89 16.44
CA GLU A 213 0.20 1.32 16.26
C GLU A 213 -0.35 0.79 14.93
N ARG A 214 -1.67 0.86 14.75
CA ARG A 214 -2.34 0.42 13.52
C ARG A 214 -1.76 1.19 12.33
N PRO A 215 -1.11 0.52 11.35
CA PRO A 215 -0.51 1.21 10.22
C PRO A 215 -1.58 1.76 9.28
N VAL A 216 -1.31 2.94 8.73
CA VAL A 216 -2.14 3.59 7.72
C VAL A 216 -1.31 3.84 6.46
N LEU A 217 -1.93 3.69 5.29
CA LEU A 217 -1.30 4.06 4.02
C LEU A 217 -1.67 5.50 3.65
N SER A 218 -0.68 6.31 3.33
CA SER A 218 -0.94 7.64 2.78
C SER A 218 -1.47 7.52 1.34
N ALA A 219 -2.66 8.07 1.10
CA ALA A 219 -3.31 8.08 -0.20
C ALA A 219 -2.48 8.78 -1.29
N ASN A 220 -1.68 9.80 -0.93
CA ASN A 220 -0.83 10.52 -1.89
C ASN A 220 0.61 9.99 -2.01
N LYS A 221 0.94 8.89 -1.32
CA LYS A 221 2.28 8.26 -1.38
C LYS A 221 2.25 6.78 -1.73
N ALA A 222 1.13 6.09 -1.56
CA ALA A 222 0.96 4.73 -2.04
C ALA A 222 0.78 4.76 -3.57
N THR A 223 1.81 4.32 -4.30
CA THR A 223 1.85 4.39 -5.77
C THR A 223 2.06 3.02 -6.39
N LEU A 224 1.49 2.86 -7.58
CA LEU A 224 1.64 1.69 -8.44
C LEU A 224 2.22 2.21 -9.75
N ARG A 225 3.42 1.78 -10.13
CA ARG A 225 4.15 2.44 -11.22
C ARG A 225 5.07 1.53 -11.99
N ARG A 226 5.26 1.89 -13.25
CA ARG A 226 6.42 1.49 -14.04
C ARG A 226 7.51 2.53 -13.84
N ALA A 227 8.60 2.15 -13.18
CA ALA A 227 9.76 3.03 -13.05
C ALA A 227 10.32 3.36 -14.44
N ARG A 228 10.63 4.64 -14.68
CA ARG A 228 11.30 5.06 -15.91
C ARG A 228 12.79 4.76 -15.84
N LEU A 229 13.37 4.37 -16.97
CA LEU A 229 14.83 4.23 -17.11
C LEU A 229 15.53 5.58 -16.97
N GLU A 230 14.89 6.64 -17.45
CA GLU A 230 15.37 8.02 -17.39
C GLU A 230 14.53 8.80 -16.38
N GLY A 231 15.18 9.28 -15.31
CA GLY A 231 14.53 10.06 -14.27
C GLY A 231 15.54 10.87 -13.47
N LYS A 232 15.14 12.08 -13.05
CA LYS A 232 15.91 12.89 -12.11
C LYS A 232 15.50 12.52 -10.69
N SER A 233 16.07 11.45 -10.16
CA SER A 233 15.99 11.17 -8.72
C SER A 233 17.15 11.89 -8.04
N ASP A 234 16.85 12.63 -6.97
CA ASP A 234 17.86 13.28 -6.13
C ASP A 234 17.93 12.57 -4.78
N TRP A 235 19.05 12.72 -4.07
CA TRP A 235 19.23 12.19 -2.72
C TRP A 235 18.35 12.95 -1.74
N HIS A 236 17.45 12.26 -1.06
CA HIS A 236 16.53 12.86 -0.08
C HIS A 236 16.10 11.87 1.00
N GLN A 237 15.45 12.38 2.04
CA GLN A 237 14.76 11.59 3.06
C GLN A 237 13.25 11.77 2.92
N ASP A 238 12.56 10.67 2.62
CA ASP A 238 11.11 10.64 2.59
C ASP A 238 10.51 10.89 3.97
N GLY A 239 9.32 11.49 4.01
CA GLY A 239 8.56 11.73 5.24
C GLY A 239 8.92 13.02 5.99
N ALA A 240 10.01 13.71 5.65
CA ALA A 240 10.37 14.99 6.27
C ALA A 240 9.24 16.06 6.17
N PHE A 241 8.41 15.96 5.13
CA PHE A 241 7.25 16.84 4.89
C PHE A 241 6.04 16.54 5.79
N MET A 242 6.01 15.40 6.49
CA MET A 242 4.86 14.98 7.29
C MET A 242 4.77 15.68 8.65
N GLY A 243 5.81 16.43 9.05
CA GLY A 243 5.86 17.16 10.31
C GLY A 243 6.41 16.33 11.47
N THR A 244 6.42 16.92 12.67
CA THR A 244 6.90 16.26 13.89
C THR A 244 5.84 15.32 14.45
N GLY A 245 6.29 14.23 15.07
CA GLY A 245 5.39 13.27 15.76
C GLY A 245 4.82 12.16 14.87
N ILE A 246 5.02 12.22 13.55
CA ILE A 246 4.62 11.13 12.65
C ILE A 246 5.75 10.13 12.49
N ARG A 247 5.43 8.85 12.73
CA ARG A 247 6.32 7.72 12.48
C ARG A 247 5.91 7.10 11.16
N ALA A 248 6.87 6.96 10.25
CA ALA A 248 6.62 6.40 8.92
C ALA A 248 7.63 5.29 8.63
N LEU A 249 7.19 4.33 7.82
CA LEU A 249 8.03 3.30 7.24
C LEU A 249 7.72 3.22 5.76
N ASN A 250 8.75 3.34 4.93
CA ASN A 250 8.64 3.09 3.50
C ASN A 250 8.73 1.61 3.21
N VAL A 251 7.81 1.10 2.39
CA VAL A 251 7.84 -0.27 1.86
C VAL A 251 7.93 -0.18 0.35
N TRP A 252 8.99 -0.75 -0.20
CA TRP A 252 9.22 -0.82 -1.64
C TRP A 252 9.12 -2.28 -2.06
N VAL A 253 8.23 -2.55 -3.02
CA VAL A 253 8.06 -3.88 -3.59
C VAL A 253 8.52 -3.84 -5.04
N ALA A 254 9.64 -4.49 -5.30
CA ALA A 254 10.09 -4.76 -6.66
C ALA A 254 9.25 -5.89 -7.24
N LEU A 255 8.57 -5.64 -8.36
CA LEU A 255 7.80 -6.64 -9.10
C LEU A 255 8.54 -7.14 -10.35
N THR A 256 9.69 -6.55 -10.63
CA THR A 256 10.64 -6.96 -11.66
C THR A 256 12.04 -6.78 -11.09
N ASP A 257 13.04 -7.38 -11.74
CA ASP A 257 14.43 -7.18 -11.38
C ASP A 257 14.79 -5.69 -11.39
N CYS A 258 15.52 -5.27 -10.35
CA CYS A 258 15.99 -3.89 -10.17
C CYS A 258 17.51 -3.86 -10.24
N GLY A 259 18.06 -3.12 -11.20
CA GLY A 259 19.50 -3.05 -11.47
C GLY A 259 19.84 -3.35 -12.93
N VAL A 260 21.13 -3.34 -13.24
CA VAL A 260 21.72 -3.74 -14.52
C VAL A 260 22.62 -4.95 -14.34
#